data_AF-A0AAW3MY14-F1
#
_entry.id   AF-A0AAW3MY14-F1
#
_cell.length_a   1.000
_cell.length_b   1.000
_cell.length_c   1.000
_cell.angle_alpha   90.00
_cell.angle_beta   90.00
_cell.angle_gamma   90.00
#
_symmetry.space_group_name_H-M   'P 1'
#
loop_
_entity.id
_entity.type
_entity.pdbx_description
1 polymer ?
#
loop_
_entity_poly.entity_id
_entity_poly.type
_entity_poly.pdbx_seq_one_letter_code
_entity_poly.pdbx_strand_id
1 'polypeptide(L)'
;MAGPAQAKDLGVEGQVFEPIEEDMRVMLMRLLARQDWSESQQALEDSARNYTKNLPAYFLPRADKTETVWKDVGIVVTEDIYLPWVDWQTGSVFEPQQKLAVEKGTYLNPISKLPASAIERLFIFDATDPDQLSFAKELMKQDIPQLNFMLVAGDLGELSTEMNRPIYHPPPTMLEKFHVKAVPTLIGFGRGQHQGHMAVTTLKLPADAAAVKHAWFGLPHQGYDPENLSDVMPELPSLTGSTEEAKEVLSPLTTQPPAETNQKR
;
A
#
# COMPACT_ATOMS: atom_id res chain seq x y z
N MET A 1 56.93 -61.51 1.75
CA MET A 1 57.34 -60.16 2.21
C MET A 1 56.64 -59.15 1.32
N ALA A 2 55.57 -58.55 1.82
CA ALA A 2 54.85 -57.48 1.13
C ALA A 2 55.45 -56.15 1.58
N GLY A 3 55.94 -55.33 0.64
CA GLY A 3 56.23 -53.93 0.89
C GLY A 3 55.32 -53.09 0.03
N PRO A 4 54.35 -52.38 0.63
CA PRO A 4 53.88 -51.14 0.01
C PRO A 4 53.52 -50.09 1.09
N ALA A 5 53.42 -48.80 0.83
CA ALA A 5 53.64 -47.99 -0.35
C ALA A 5 54.04 -46.60 0.17
N GLN A 6 55.02 -45.94 -0.44
CA GLN A 6 55.21 -44.51 -0.22
C GLN A 6 54.26 -43.74 -1.14
N ALA A 7 53.35 -42.97 -0.56
CA ALA A 7 52.56 -41.99 -1.30
C ALA A 7 53.48 -40.84 -1.72
N LYS A 8 53.59 -40.63 -3.03
CA LYS A 8 54.32 -39.49 -3.60
C LYS A 8 53.32 -38.36 -3.81
N ASP A 9 53.50 -37.27 -3.06
CA ASP A 9 52.74 -36.04 -3.21
C ASP A 9 52.96 -35.48 -4.63
N LEU A 10 51.88 -35.36 -5.40
CA LEU A 10 51.89 -34.97 -6.82
C LEU A 10 51.67 -33.46 -7.01
N GLY A 11 51.94 -32.64 -6.00
CA GLY A 11 52.10 -31.20 -6.17
C GLY A 11 50.80 -30.43 -6.40
N VAL A 12 50.86 -29.14 -6.08
CA VAL A 12 49.80 -28.17 -6.31
C VAL A 12 50.11 -27.49 -7.65
N GLU A 13 49.40 -27.86 -8.72
CA GLU A 13 49.49 -27.15 -10.00
C GLU A 13 48.51 -25.97 -10.02
N GLY A 14 49.07 -24.76 -10.05
CA GLY A 14 48.36 -23.52 -10.37
C GLY A 14 48.76 -22.35 -9.49
N GLN A 15 49.26 -21.26 -10.10
CA GLN A 15 49.34 -19.98 -9.42
C GLN A 15 47.91 -19.45 -9.23
N VAL A 16 47.44 -19.43 -7.98
CA VAL A 16 46.21 -18.74 -7.62
C VAL A 16 46.51 -17.25 -7.63
N PHE A 17 46.03 -16.54 -8.64
CA PHE A 17 46.02 -15.08 -8.63
C PHE A 17 44.86 -14.63 -7.75
N GLU A 18 45.13 -13.79 -6.76
CA GLU A 18 44.04 -13.08 -6.08
C GLU A 18 43.31 -12.22 -7.12
N PRO A 19 41.97 -12.26 -7.17
CA PRO A 19 41.21 -11.33 -7.99
C PRO A 19 41.43 -9.92 -7.44
N ILE A 20 42.33 -9.16 -8.06
CA ILE A 20 42.51 -7.73 -7.78
C ILE A 20 41.43 -7.00 -8.59
N GLU A 21 40.17 -7.13 -8.19
CA GLU A 21 39.09 -6.35 -8.79
C GLU A 21 39.35 -4.86 -8.51
N GLU A 22 39.36 -4.03 -9.55
CA GLU A 22 39.40 -2.58 -9.38
C GLU A 22 38.16 -2.17 -8.56
N ASP A 23 38.36 -1.37 -7.50
CA ASP A 23 37.27 -0.89 -6.66
C ASP A 23 36.21 -0.23 -7.57
N MET A 24 35.03 -0.83 -7.62
CA MET A 24 33.93 -0.38 -8.50
C MET A 24 33.62 1.10 -8.28
N ARG A 25 33.85 1.65 -7.08
CA ARG A 25 33.67 3.08 -6.79
C ARG A 25 34.67 3.95 -7.55
N VAL A 26 35.92 3.53 -7.64
CA VAL A 26 36.97 4.25 -8.39
C VAL A 26 36.68 4.18 -9.89
N MET A 27 36.23 3.02 -10.38
CA MET A 27 35.79 2.85 -11.76
C MET A 27 34.58 3.75 -12.08
N LEU A 28 33.54 3.74 -11.23
CA LEU A 28 32.35 4.57 -11.38
C LEU A 28 32.69 6.07 -11.33
N MET A 29 33.53 6.51 -10.40
CA MET A 29 33.99 7.91 -10.33
C MET A 29 34.74 8.34 -11.59
N ARG A 30 35.58 7.47 -12.16
CA ARG A 30 36.30 7.74 -13.41
C ARG A 30 35.34 7.86 -14.60
N LEU A 31 34.29 7.04 -14.64
CA LEU A 31 33.25 7.12 -15.66
C LEU A 31 32.42 8.41 -15.51
N LEU A 32 32.00 8.74 -14.29
CA LEU A 32 31.26 9.96 -13.98
C LEU A 32 32.06 11.22 -14.35
N ALA A 33 33.36 11.27 -14.07
CA ALA A 33 34.22 12.42 -14.35
C ALA A 33 34.54 12.62 -15.84
N ARG A 34 34.37 11.59 -16.68
CA ARG A 34 34.62 11.66 -18.13
C ARG A 34 33.38 12.05 -18.93
N GLN A 35 32.20 11.95 -18.34
CA GLN A 35 30.94 12.26 -18.99
C GLN A 35 30.58 13.73 -18.73
N ASP A 36 30.36 14.50 -19.80
CA ASP A 36 29.81 15.84 -19.68
C ASP A 36 28.31 15.74 -19.42
N TRP A 37 27.95 15.92 -18.15
CA TRP A 37 26.58 15.80 -17.70
C TRP A 37 25.77 17.07 -17.94
N SER A 38 26.36 18.18 -18.40
CA SER A 38 25.66 19.48 -18.44
C SER A 38 24.48 19.48 -19.42
N GLU A 39 24.68 19.02 -20.66
CA GLU A 39 23.60 18.86 -21.65
C GLU A 39 22.59 17.79 -21.23
N SER A 40 23.07 16.68 -20.64
CA SER A 40 22.21 15.61 -20.15
C SER A 40 21.38 16.06 -18.95
N GLN A 41 21.92 16.91 -18.07
CA GLN A 41 21.21 17.51 -16.94
C GLN A 41 20.18 18.52 -17.41
N GLN A 42 20.51 19.40 -18.35
CA GLN A 42 19.53 20.32 -18.92
C GLN A 42 18.40 19.55 -19.62
N ALA A 43 18.71 18.56 -20.46
CA ALA A 43 17.70 17.72 -21.10
C ALA A 43 16.86 16.94 -20.07
N LEU A 44 17.47 16.45 -18.98
CA LEU A 44 16.77 15.76 -17.90
C LEU A 44 15.89 16.73 -17.10
N GLU A 45 16.36 17.93 -16.80
CA GLU A 45 15.61 18.99 -16.11
C GLU A 45 14.44 19.47 -16.97
N ASP A 46 14.67 19.75 -18.25
CA ASP A 46 13.63 20.14 -19.20
C ASP A 46 12.62 19.01 -19.40
N SER A 47 13.09 17.76 -19.50
CA SER A 47 12.22 16.59 -19.55
C SER A 47 11.38 16.48 -18.27
N ALA A 48 11.97 16.65 -17.09
CA ALA A 48 11.25 16.59 -15.81
C ALA A 48 10.22 17.72 -15.68
N ARG A 49 10.59 18.95 -16.07
CA ARG A 49 9.72 20.13 -16.07
C ARG A 49 8.57 20.01 -17.06
N ASN A 50 8.80 19.38 -18.21
CA ASN A 50 7.79 19.22 -19.25
C ASN A 50 6.98 17.92 -19.11
N TYR A 51 7.47 16.94 -18.36
CA TYR A 51 6.77 15.67 -18.15
C TYR A 51 5.39 15.89 -17.53
N THR A 52 5.30 16.73 -16.49
CA THR A 52 4.03 17.04 -15.81
C THR A 52 3.07 17.83 -16.68
N LYS A 53 3.57 18.58 -17.67
CA LYS A 53 2.77 19.36 -18.64
C LYS A 53 2.18 18.50 -19.74
N ASN A 54 2.84 17.40 -20.07
CA ASN A 54 2.48 16.50 -21.16
C ASN A 54 1.86 15.19 -20.67
N LEU A 55 1.41 15.13 -19.40
CA LEU A 55 0.71 13.98 -18.89
C LEU A 55 -0.58 13.76 -19.70
N PRO A 56 -0.94 12.49 -19.99
CA PRO A 56 -2.16 12.20 -20.72
C PRO A 56 -3.37 12.73 -19.94
N ALA A 57 -4.14 13.60 -20.58
CA ALA A 57 -5.38 14.12 -20.04
C ALA A 57 -6.49 13.07 -20.21
N TYR A 58 -7.19 12.77 -19.12
CA TYR A 58 -8.39 11.92 -19.16
C TYR A 58 -9.62 12.80 -19.05
N PHE A 59 -10.34 12.94 -20.16
CA PHE A 59 -11.59 13.71 -20.20
C PHE A 59 -12.72 12.88 -19.60
N LEU A 60 -12.88 12.97 -18.29
CA LEU A 60 -14.06 12.49 -17.60
C LEU A 60 -15.13 13.60 -17.59
N PRO A 61 -16.41 13.26 -17.78
CA PRO A 61 -17.47 14.25 -17.74
C PRO A 61 -17.58 14.89 -16.35
N ARG A 62 -18.07 16.13 -16.33
CA ARG A 62 -18.45 16.80 -15.08
C ARG A 62 -19.64 16.08 -14.44
N ALA A 63 -19.62 16.00 -13.11
CA ALA A 63 -20.69 15.40 -12.33
C ALA A 63 -22.02 16.16 -12.43
N ASP A 64 -23.09 15.47 -12.84
CA ASP A 64 -24.44 16.05 -12.93
C ASP A 64 -25.20 16.04 -11.59
N LYS A 65 -24.85 15.09 -10.70
CA LYS A 65 -25.48 14.85 -9.40
C LYS A 65 -24.45 14.42 -8.36
N THR A 66 -24.76 14.74 -7.11
CA THR A 66 -23.99 14.29 -5.95
C THR A 66 -24.52 12.94 -5.50
N GLU A 67 -23.69 11.89 -5.57
CA GLU A 67 -24.08 10.54 -5.17
C GLU A 67 -22.88 9.70 -4.73
N THR A 68 -23.12 8.74 -3.84
CA THR A 68 -22.12 7.74 -3.43
C THR A 68 -22.50 6.39 -4.04
N VAL A 69 -21.53 5.79 -4.73
CA VAL A 69 -21.60 4.40 -5.16
C VAL A 69 -20.72 3.57 -4.25
N TRP A 70 -21.32 2.56 -3.62
CA TRP A 70 -20.62 1.62 -2.76
C TRP A 70 -20.08 0.46 -3.59
N LYS A 71 -18.81 0.12 -3.37
CA LYS A 71 -18.17 -0.98 -4.06
C LYS A 71 -17.54 -1.95 -3.09
N ASP A 72 -17.84 -3.23 -3.25
CA ASP A 72 -17.09 -4.30 -2.61
C ASP A 72 -15.76 -4.49 -3.36
N VAL A 73 -14.66 -4.38 -2.63
CA VAL A 73 -13.30 -4.66 -3.15
C VAL A 73 -12.74 -5.96 -2.58
N GLY A 74 -13.59 -6.75 -1.93
CA GLY A 74 -13.27 -8.09 -1.49
C GLY A 74 -12.98 -9.00 -2.67
N ILE A 75 -12.07 -9.92 -2.43
CA ILE A 75 -11.60 -10.90 -3.40
C ILE A 75 -12.02 -12.26 -2.88
N VAL A 76 -12.66 -13.05 -3.74
CA VAL A 76 -12.91 -14.46 -3.48
C VAL A 76 -11.75 -15.24 -4.08
N VAL A 77 -11.05 -15.99 -3.23
CA VAL A 77 -9.95 -16.84 -3.65
C VAL A 77 -10.47 -17.96 -4.54
N THR A 78 -9.96 -18.08 -5.76
CA THR A 78 -10.48 -19.02 -6.76
C THR A 78 -9.87 -20.41 -6.70
N GLU A 79 -8.75 -20.55 -5.99
CA GLU A 79 -7.97 -21.78 -5.85
C GLU A 79 -7.21 -21.79 -4.51
N ASP A 80 -6.87 -22.98 -4.02
CA ASP A 80 -6.12 -23.11 -2.78
C ASP A 80 -4.73 -22.46 -2.91
N ILE A 81 -4.44 -21.51 -2.02
CA ILE A 81 -3.16 -20.79 -2.02
C ILE A 81 -2.23 -21.48 -1.02
N TYR A 82 -1.13 -22.03 -1.52
CA TYR A 82 -0.07 -22.62 -0.72
C TYR A 82 1.12 -21.68 -0.63
N LEU A 83 1.66 -21.51 0.57
CA LEU A 83 2.91 -20.77 0.80
C LEU A 83 4.02 -21.74 1.18
N PRO A 84 5.27 -21.46 0.77
CA PRO A 84 6.42 -22.19 1.28
C PRO A 84 6.54 -21.95 2.78
N TRP A 85 6.68 -23.03 3.54
CA TRP A 85 6.83 -23.02 4.98
C TRP A 85 8.00 -23.91 5.38
N VAL A 86 8.81 -23.42 6.32
CA VAL A 86 9.97 -24.14 6.86
C VAL A 86 9.77 -24.23 8.36
N ASP A 87 9.90 -25.44 8.91
CA ASP A 87 10.09 -25.62 10.33
C ASP A 87 11.50 -25.16 10.69
N TRP A 88 11.64 -24.09 11.46
CA TRP A 88 12.95 -23.55 11.87
C TRP A 88 13.73 -24.47 12.82
N GLN A 89 13.10 -25.51 13.40
CA GLN A 89 13.74 -26.45 14.32
C GLN A 89 14.21 -27.73 13.62
N THR A 90 13.49 -28.20 12.59
CA THR A 90 13.75 -29.50 11.96
C THR A 90 13.78 -29.47 10.43
N GLY A 91 13.40 -28.36 9.82
CA GLY A 91 13.24 -28.21 8.38
C GLY A 91 14.47 -27.63 7.67
N SER A 92 14.60 -27.97 6.40
CA SER A 92 15.61 -27.40 5.51
C SER A 92 15.01 -26.22 4.74
N VAL A 93 15.70 -25.08 4.73
CA VAL A 93 15.35 -23.93 3.88
C VAL A 93 15.47 -24.28 2.39
N PHE A 94 16.26 -25.29 2.05
CA PHE A 94 16.46 -25.75 0.68
C PHE A 94 15.35 -26.71 0.20
N GLU A 95 14.52 -27.23 1.11
CA GLU A 95 13.37 -28.09 0.79
C GLU A 95 12.13 -27.63 1.59
N PRO A 96 11.58 -26.45 1.28
CA PRO A 96 10.43 -25.91 2.00
C PRO A 96 9.19 -26.78 1.72
N GLN A 97 8.44 -27.06 2.78
CA GLN A 97 7.14 -27.72 2.66
C GLN A 97 6.10 -26.71 2.18
N GLN A 98 5.02 -27.18 1.56
CA GLN A 98 3.88 -26.33 1.23
C GLN A 98 2.87 -26.35 2.37
N LYS A 99 2.52 -25.16 2.88
CA LYS A 99 1.45 -24.99 3.86
C LYS A 99 0.31 -24.23 3.21
N LEU A 100 -0.91 -24.76 3.34
CA LEU A 100 -2.11 -24.08 2.91
C LEU A 100 -2.26 -22.77 3.69
N ALA A 101 -2.25 -21.65 2.96
CA ALA A 101 -2.38 -20.32 3.53
C ALA A 101 -3.83 -19.83 3.50
N VAL A 102 -4.52 -20.08 2.38
CA VAL A 102 -5.92 -19.69 2.20
C VAL A 102 -6.64 -20.73 1.35
N GLU A 103 -7.80 -21.17 1.80
CA GLU A 103 -8.66 -22.10 1.06
C GLU A 103 -9.39 -21.41 -0.09
N LYS A 104 -9.62 -22.16 -1.17
CA LYS A 104 -10.51 -21.77 -2.26
C LYS A 104 -11.90 -21.42 -1.72
N GLY A 105 -12.46 -20.33 -2.22
CA GLY A 105 -13.75 -19.79 -1.82
C GLY A 105 -13.66 -18.82 -0.63
N THR A 106 -12.49 -18.67 -0.01
CA THR A 106 -12.31 -17.69 1.07
C THR A 106 -12.50 -16.28 0.53
N TYR A 107 -13.41 -15.53 1.14
CA TYR A 107 -13.57 -14.11 0.88
C TYR A 107 -12.60 -13.29 1.75
N LEU A 108 -11.80 -12.46 1.10
CA LEU A 108 -10.81 -11.59 1.75
C LEU A 108 -11.06 -10.15 1.36
N ASN A 109 -11.29 -9.29 2.36
CA ASN A 109 -11.40 -7.86 2.15
C ASN A 109 -10.13 -7.13 2.65
N PRO A 110 -9.27 -6.59 1.76
CA PRO A 110 -8.02 -5.95 2.17
C PRO A 110 -8.23 -4.73 3.08
N ILE A 111 -9.32 -3.98 2.89
CA ILE A 111 -9.60 -2.76 3.67
C ILE A 111 -9.94 -3.11 5.12
N SER A 112 -10.67 -4.21 5.33
CA SER A 112 -11.11 -4.63 6.66
C SER A 112 -9.98 -4.88 7.66
N LYS A 113 -8.76 -5.05 7.15
CA LYS A 113 -7.56 -5.32 7.96
C LYS A 113 -6.66 -4.08 8.14
N LEU A 114 -6.96 -2.97 7.46
CA LEU A 114 -6.15 -1.74 7.56
C LEU A 114 -6.57 -0.91 8.78
N PRO A 115 -5.62 -0.36 9.55
CA PRO A 115 -5.95 0.55 10.64
C PRO A 115 -6.52 1.84 10.06
N ALA A 116 -7.55 2.41 10.70
CA ALA A 116 -8.25 3.60 10.20
C ALA A 116 -7.34 4.82 9.97
N SER A 117 -6.20 4.90 10.68
CA SER A 117 -5.18 5.94 10.51
C SER A 117 -4.35 5.80 9.22
N ALA A 118 -4.27 4.60 8.64
CA ALA A 118 -3.55 4.33 7.39
C ALA A 118 -4.45 4.46 6.15
N ILE A 119 -5.71 4.82 6.33
CA ILE A 119 -6.69 4.91 5.25
C ILE A 119 -6.65 6.32 4.65
N GLU A 120 -5.96 6.45 3.51
CA GLU A 120 -5.95 7.67 2.70
C GLU A 120 -7.18 7.75 1.79
N ARG A 121 -7.65 8.98 1.56
CA ARG A 121 -8.74 9.33 0.64
C ARG A 121 -8.18 10.06 -0.55
N LEU A 122 -8.84 9.86 -1.68
CA LEU A 122 -8.38 10.40 -2.95
C LEU A 122 -9.45 11.33 -3.50
N PHE A 123 -9.10 12.60 -3.71
CA PHE A 123 -9.94 13.57 -4.38
C PHE A 123 -9.47 13.77 -5.81
N ILE A 124 -10.28 13.33 -6.76
CA ILE A 124 -9.99 13.37 -8.19
C ILE A 124 -10.76 14.54 -8.81
N PHE A 125 -10.06 15.41 -9.53
CA PHE A 125 -10.66 16.58 -10.18
C PHE A 125 -9.95 16.94 -11.49
N ASP A 126 -10.60 17.76 -12.30
CA ASP A 126 -10.08 18.34 -13.54
C ASP A 126 -9.69 19.82 -13.30
N ALA A 127 -8.43 20.20 -13.57
CA ALA A 127 -7.97 21.59 -13.41
C ALA A 127 -8.25 22.47 -14.65
N THR A 128 -8.71 21.89 -15.76
CA THR A 128 -9.16 22.65 -16.92
C THR A 128 -10.54 23.28 -16.70
N ASP A 129 -11.32 22.75 -15.75
CA ASP A 129 -12.58 23.34 -15.26
C ASP A 129 -12.30 24.32 -14.11
N PRO A 130 -12.57 25.63 -14.26
CA PRO A 130 -12.27 26.63 -13.24
C PRO A 130 -13.05 26.43 -11.93
N ASP A 131 -14.26 25.85 -11.98
CA ASP A 131 -15.05 25.58 -10.78
C ASP A 131 -14.41 24.45 -9.96
N GLN A 132 -13.94 23.40 -10.65
CA GLN A 132 -13.26 22.28 -10.00
C GLN A 132 -11.91 22.68 -9.44
N LEU A 133 -11.15 23.49 -10.18
CA LEU A 133 -9.87 24.00 -9.73
C LEU A 133 -10.00 24.89 -8.49
N SER A 134 -10.95 25.83 -8.49
CA SER A 134 -11.17 26.73 -7.35
C SER A 134 -11.60 25.96 -6.11
N PHE A 135 -12.49 24.97 -6.27
CA PHE A 135 -12.92 24.09 -5.19
C PHE A 135 -11.78 23.22 -4.66
N ALA A 136 -10.97 22.61 -5.53
CA ALA A 136 -9.81 21.81 -5.12
C ALA A 136 -8.78 22.65 -4.35
N LYS A 137 -8.50 23.89 -4.80
CA LYS A 137 -7.62 24.83 -4.10
C LYS A 137 -8.16 25.19 -2.71
N GLU A 138 -9.46 25.37 -2.57
CA GLU A 138 -10.08 25.61 -1.26
C GLU A 138 -9.88 24.43 -0.31
N LEU A 139 -10.11 23.19 -0.78
CA LEU A 139 -9.90 21.98 0.01
C LEU A 139 -8.43 21.80 0.42
N MET A 140 -7.49 22.07 -0.48
CA MET A 140 -6.07 21.99 -0.19
C MET A 140 -5.65 22.98 0.91
N LYS A 141 -6.22 24.19 0.93
CA LYS A 141 -5.95 25.22 1.98
C LYS A 141 -6.47 24.83 3.36
N GLN A 142 -7.47 23.97 3.45
CA GLN A 142 -8.00 23.49 4.74
C GLN A 142 -7.09 22.46 5.42
N ASP A 143 -6.05 22.02 4.72
CA ASP A 143 -5.08 21.03 5.19
C ASP A 143 -5.71 19.78 5.81
N ILE A 144 -6.72 19.23 5.13
CA ILE A 144 -7.45 18.07 5.62
C ILE A 144 -6.49 16.86 5.66
N PRO A 145 -6.30 16.22 6.83
CA PRO A 145 -5.41 15.08 6.95
C PRO A 145 -5.96 13.88 6.18
N GLN A 146 -5.08 13.02 5.67
CA GLN A 146 -5.45 11.82 4.89
C GLN A 146 -6.20 12.10 3.59
N LEU A 147 -6.25 13.36 3.11
CA LEU A 147 -6.81 13.72 1.82
C LEU A 147 -5.69 13.97 0.81
N ASN A 148 -5.59 13.10 -0.18
CA ASN A 148 -4.67 13.22 -1.30
C ASN A 148 -5.40 13.70 -2.54
N PHE A 149 -4.73 14.52 -3.33
CA PHE A 149 -5.30 15.16 -4.50
C PHE A 149 -4.77 14.51 -5.77
N MET A 150 -5.67 14.26 -6.71
CA MET A 150 -5.38 13.62 -7.99
C MET A 150 -5.95 14.45 -9.13
N LEU A 151 -5.12 14.69 -10.14
CA LEU A 151 -5.46 15.52 -11.28
C LEU A 151 -5.60 14.68 -12.55
N VAL A 152 -6.75 14.75 -13.21
CA VAL A 152 -6.98 14.02 -14.48
C VAL A 152 -6.56 14.81 -15.72
N ALA A 153 -6.60 16.14 -15.67
CA ALA A 153 -6.20 17.04 -16.75
C ALA A 153 -5.76 18.41 -16.21
N GLY A 154 -4.74 19.02 -16.82
CA GLY A 154 -4.16 20.32 -16.43
C GLY A 154 -2.68 20.26 -16.03
N ASP A 155 -2.09 21.40 -15.66
CA ASP A 155 -0.69 21.48 -15.23
C ASP A 155 -0.54 21.06 -13.76
N LEU A 156 -0.14 19.81 -13.54
CA LEU A 156 0.10 19.26 -12.21
C LEU A 156 1.30 19.92 -11.50
N GLY A 157 2.34 20.25 -12.25
CA GLY A 157 3.61 20.73 -11.68
C GLY A 157 3.49 22.14 -11.12
N GLU A 158 2.82 23.03 -11.88
CA GLU A 158 2.52 24.39 -11.42
C GLU A 158 1.59 24.36 -10.20
N LEU A 159 0.53 23.56 -10.24
CA LEU A 159 -0.45 23.48 -9.15
C LEU A 159 0.15 22.91 -7.86
N SER A 160 0.98 21.87 -7.96
CA SER A 160 1.65 21.28 -6.80
C SER A 160 2.64 22.26 -6.15
N THR A 161 3.35 23.04 -6.97
CA THR A 161 4.26 24.10 -6.50
C THR A 161 3.50 25.25 -5.85
N GLU A 162 2.42 25.73 -6.49
CA GLU A 162 1.58 26.82 -5.99
C GLU A 162 0.99 26.49 -4.62
N MET A 163 0.49 25.27 -4.46
CA MET A 163 -0.20 24.84 -3.24
C MET A 163 0.75 24.27 -2.18
N ASN A 164 2.05 24.14 -2.51
CA ASN A 164 3.07 23.50 -1.67
C ASN A 164 2.59 22.13 -1.11
N ARG A 165 1.93 21.34 -1.95
CA ARG A 165 1.31 20.07 -1.58
C ARG A 165 1.48 19.05 -2.71
N PRO A 166 1.75 17.77 -2.41
CA PRO A 166 1.80 16.75 -3.45
C PRO A 166 0.44 16.60 -4.13
N ILE A 167 0.46 16.59 -5.45
CA ILE A 167 -0.69 16.29 -6.31
C ILE A 167 -0.25 15.15 -7.23
N TYR A 168 -1.10 14.15 -7.38
CA TYR A 168 -0.78 12.94 -8.13
C TYR A 168 -1.54 12.90 -9.45
N HIS A 169 -1.05 12.12 -10.40
CA HIS A 169 -1.76 11.80 -11.63
C HIS A 169 -2.28 10.36 -11.55
N PRO A 170 -3.59 10.12 -11.66
CA PRO A 170 -4.13 8.78 -11.56
C PRO A 170 -3.87 8.00 -12.86
N PRO A 171 -3.28 6.79 -12.81
CA PRO A 171 -3.17 5.95 -13.98
C PRO A 171 -4.57 5.51 -14.47
N PRO A 172 -4.75 5.21 -15.76
CA PRO A 172 -6.07 4.92 -16.33
C PRO A 172 -6.67 3.65 -15.74
N THR A 173 -5.83 2.66 -15.45
CA THR A 173 -6.21 1.41 -14.78
C THR A 173 -6.80 1.64 -13.39
N MET A 174 -6.43 2.71 -12.69
CA MET A 174 -6.98 3.08 -11.39
C MET A 174 -8.38 3.67 -11.52
N LEU A 175 -8.60 4.56 -12.50
CA LEU A 175 -9.91 5.14 -12.80
C LEU A 175 -10.91 4.03 -13.19
N GLU A 176 -10.48 3.08 -14.01
CA GLU A 176 -11.26 1.91 -14.40
C GLU A 176 -11.57 1.01 -13.19
N LYS A 177 -10.55 0.63 -12.40
CA LYS A 177 -10.73 -0.22 -11.21
C LYS A 177 -11.69 0.41 -10.22
N PHE A 178 -11.60 1.71 -9.98
CA PHE A 178 -12.50 2.42 -9.08
C PHE A 178 -13.82 2.85 -9.73
N HIS A 179 -14.01 2.57 -11.02
CA HIS A 179 -15.22 2.89 -11.79
C HIS A 179 -15.56 4.38 -11.68
N VAL A 180 -14.55 5.24 -11.73
CA VAL A 180 -14.72 6.70 -11.72
C VAL A 180 -15.32 7.12 -13.05
N LYS A 181 -16.61 7.47 -13.05
CA LYS A 181 -17.35 7.83 -14.26
C LYS A 181 -17.39 9.33 -14.53
N ALA A 182 -17.22 10.15 -13.50
CA ALA A 182 -17.31 11.61 -13.57
C ALA A 182 -16.40 12.26 -12.52
N VAL A 183 -16.11 13.55 -12.71
CA VAL A 183 -15.31 14.38 -11.80
C VAL A 183 -16.07 15.66 -11.43
N PRO A 184 -15.86 16.23 -10.22
CA PRO A 184 -14.96 15.75 -9.17
C PRO A 184 -15.51 14.54 -8.39
N THR A 185 -14.61 13.67 -7.95
CA THR A 185 -14.95 12.44 -7.20
C THR A 185 -14.05 12.27 -5.97
N LEU A 186 -14.66 12.00 -4.82
CA LEU A 186 -14.01 11.59 -3.59
C LEU A 186 -14.07 10.07 -3.45
N ILE A 187 -12.91 9.44 -3.36
CA ILE A 187 -12.77 8.02 -3.05
C ILE A 187 -12.36 7.88 -1.59
N GLY A 188 -13.13 7.10 -0.85
CA GLY A 188 -12.87 6.76 0.53
C GLY A 188 -13.47 5.40 0.88
N PHE A 189 -13.72 5.20 2.16
CA PHE A 189 -14.18 3.91 2.68
C PHE A 189 -15.34 4.13 3.64
N GLY A 190 -16.30 3.21 3.57
CA GLY A 190 -17.51 3.23 4.38
C GLY A 190 -17.27 2.91 5.84
N ARG A 191 -18.23 3.31 6.66
CA ARG A 191 -18.37 2.94 8.06
C ARG A 191 -19.74 2.31 8.31
N GLY A 192 -19.94 1.73 9.50
CA GLY A 192 -21.21 1.10 9.87
C GLY A 192 -21.59 -0.02 8.92
N GLN A 193 -22.79 0.08 8.34
CA GLN A 193 -23.31 -0.91 7.38
C GLN A 193 -22.45 -1.07 6.13
N HIS A 194 -21.64 -0.07 5.80
CA HIS A 194 -20.71 -0.11 4.67
C HIS A 194 -19.26 -0.32 5.07
N GLN A 195 -19.00 -0.80 6.29
CA GLN A 195 -17.65 -1.18 6.68
C GLN A 195 -17.06 -2.22 5.70
N GLY A 196 -15.82 -1.98 5.26
CA GLY A 196 -15.17 -2.79 4.24
C GLY A 196 -15.55 -2.46 2.79
N HIS A 197 -16.55 -1.60 2.56
CA HIS A 197 -16.86 -1.10 1.22
C HIS A 197 -16.07 0.16 0.92
N MET A 198 -15.71 0.32 -0.35
CA MET A 198 -15.18 1.56 -0.87
C MET A 198 -16.35 2.49 -1.23
N ALA A 199 -16.28 3.73 -0.77
CA ALA A 199 -17.20 4.80 -1.15
C ALA A 199 -16.60 5.58 -2.31
N VAL A 200 -17.29 5.60 -3.45
CA VAL A 200 -16.96 6.46 -4.58
C VAL A 200 -18.03 7.54 -4.66
N THR A 201 -17.74 8.71 -4.11
CA THR A 201 -18.68 9.82 -4.05
C THR A 201 -18.37 10.83 -5.14
N THR A 202 -19.24 10.91 -6.14
CA THR A 202 -19.19 11.96 -7.15
C THR A 202 -19.91 13.19 -6.61
N LEU A 203 -19.32 14.38 -6.79
CA LEU A 203 -19.82 15.64 -6.23
C LEU A 203 -20.24 16.59 -7.35
N LYS A 204 -21.51 17.02 -7.36
CA LYS A 204 -21.97 18.10 -8.23
C LYS A 204 -21.46 19.44 -7.69
N LEU A 205 -20.82 20.22 -8.56
CA LEU A 205 -20.44 21.60 -8.24
C LEU A 205 -21.54 22.60 -8.63
N PRO A 206 -21.70 23.72 -7.90
CA PRO A 206 -20.86 24.17 -6.78
C PRO A 206 -21.12 23.38 -5.49
N ALA A 207 -20.05 23.09 -4.75
CA ALA A 207 -20.09 22.42 -3.45
C ALA A 207 -19.16 23.17 -2.49
N ASP A 208 -19.36 22.97 -1.18
CA ASP A 208 -18.49 23.51 -0.14
C ASP A 208 -17.64 22.39 0.49
N ALA A 209 -16.67 22.78 1.31
CA ALA A 209 -15.86 21.79 2.02
C ALA A 209 -16.67 20.96 3.03
N ALA A 210 -17.82 21.48 3.49
CA ALA A 210 -18.73 20.71 4.32
C ALA A 210 -19.30 19.50 3.55
N ALA A 211 -19.57 19.63 2.25
CA ALA A 211 -19.99 18.52 1.40
C ALA A 211 -18.94 17.38 1.36
N VAL A 212 -17.65 17.72 1.34
CA VAL A 212 -16.56 16.71 1.41
C VAL A 212 -16.50 16.03 2.76
N LYS A 213 -16.68 16.78 3.86
CA LYS A 213 -16.75 16.23 5.22
C LYS A 213 -17.98 15.33 5.40
N HIS A 214 -19.12 15.73 4.85
CA HIS A 214 -20.35 14.95 4.88
C HIS A 214 -20.25 13.69 4.03
N ALA A 215 -19.52 13.74 2.92
CA ALA A 215 -19.22 12.61 2.06
C ALA A 215 -17.99 11.79 2.51
N TRP A 216 -17.36 12.12 3.65
CA TRP A 216 -16.05 11.60 4.04
C TRP A 216 -16.01 10.08 4.17
N PHE A 217 -17.14 9.49 4.52
CA PHE A 217 -17.34 8.06 4.60
C PHE A 217 -18.41 7.57 3.62
N GLY A 218 -18.85 8.41 2.68
CA GLY A 218 -20.05 8.21 1.87
C GLY A 218 -21.21 9.11 2.32
N LEU A 219 -22.16 9.35 1.43
CA LEU A 219 -23.37 10.11 1.73
C LEU A 219 -24.32 9.28 2.62
N PRO A 220 -25.08 9.92 3.52
CA PRO A 220 -26.05 9.24 4.36
C PRO A 220 -27.15 8.59 3.51
N HIS A 221 -27.58 7.43 3.98
CA HIS A 221 -28.77 6.75 3.50
C HIS A 221 -29.45 6.09 4.69
N GLN A 222 -30.61 5.48 4.48
CA GLN A 222 -31.38 4.87 5.55
C GLN A 222 -30.50 3.86 6.32
N GLY A 223 -30.33 4.09 7.63
CA GLY A 223 -29.53 3.25 8.53
C GLY A 223 -28.04 3.57 8.63
N TYR A 224 -27.57 4.63 7.95
CA TYR A 224 -26.17 5.07 7.97
C TYR A 224 -26.06 6.59 8.18
N ASP A 225 -25.41 6.99 9.27
CA ASP A 225 -25.10 8.39 9.58
C ASP A 225 -23.57 8.57 9.64
N PRO A 226 -22.96 9.32 8.71
CA PRO A 226 -21.52 9.52 8.68
C PRO A 226 -20.98 10.30 9.89
N GLU A 227 -21.84 11.02 10.63
CA GLU A 227 -21.44 11.74 11.86
C GLU A 227 -21.51 10.86 13.12
N ASN A 228 -22.15 9.70 13.04
CA ASN A 228 -22.29 8.80 14.17
C ASN A 228 -21.05 7.89 14.34
N LEU A 229 -20.21 8.21 15.33
CA LEU A 229 -18.99 7.46 15.67
C LEU A 229 -19.26 6.08 16.33
N SER A 230 -20.52 5.70 16.62
CA SER A 230 -20.84 4.40 17.22
C SER A 230 -20.81 3.22 16.26
N ASP A 231 -20.77 3.48 14.95
CA ASP A 231 -20.83 2.49 13.85
C ASP A 231 -19.48 1.76 13.62
N VAL A 232 -18.69 1.58 14.68
CA VAL A 232 -17.27 1.21 14.64
C VAL A 232 -17.01 -0.30 14.73
N MET A 233 -18.01 -1.15 14.90
CA MET A 233 -17.79 -2.60 14.91
C MET A 233 -18.80 -3.33 14.02
N PRO A 234 -18.35 -4.23 13.13
CA PRO A 234 -19.21 -5.32 12.73
C PRO A 234 -19.40 -6.16 13.99
N GLU A 235 -20.64 -6.48 14.35
CA GLU A 235 -20.85 -7.61 15.24
C GLU A 235 -20.18 -8.82 14.59
N LEU A 236 -19.11 -9.31 15.23
CA LEU A 236 -18.57 -10.62 14.89
C LEU A 236 -19.74 -11.60 14.96
N PRO A 237 -19.95 -12.48 13.96
CA PRO A 237 -20.97 -13.49 14.08
C PRO A 237 -20.73 -14.24 15.39
N SER A 238 -21.72 -14.22 16.26
CA SER A 238 -21.66 -14.92 17.54
C SER A 238 -21.42 -16.40 17.25
N LEU A 239 -20.25 -16.90 17.59
CA LEU A 239 -20.00 -18.35 17.71
C LEU A 239 -20.70 -18.85 18.97
N THR A 240 -22.02 -18.73 19.02
CA THR A 240 -22.87 -19.42 19.98
C THR A 240 -23.20 -20.78 19.40
N GLY A 241 -22.26 -21.71 19.52
CA GLY A 241 -22.48 -23.07 19.02
C GLY A 241 -21.29 -24.02 19.11
N SER A 242 -20.50 -24.02 20.17
CA SER A 242 -19.67 -25.19 20.57
C SER A 242 -19.01 -24.93 21.92
N THR A 243 -19.78 -25.09 22.99
CA THR A 243 -19.24 -25.38 24.33
C THR A 243 -18.51 -26.72 24.30
N GLU A 244 -17.30 -26.73 24.88
CA GLU A 244 -16.70 -27.75 25.77
C GLU A 244 -15.31 -28.35 25.50
N GLU A 245 -14.61 -28.12 24.38
CA GLU A 245 -13.30 -28.82 24.17
C GLU A 245 -12.02 -27.96 24.22
N ALA A 246 -12.10 -26.65 24.43
CA ALA A 246 -10.91 -25.77 24.37
C ALA A 246 -10.38 -25.27 25.74
N LYS A 247 -10.59 -26.02 26.83
CA LYS A 247 -10.16 -25.62 28.18
C LYS A 247 -8.89 -26.30 28.71
N GLU A 248 -8.18 -27.07 27.90
CA GLU A 248 -7.00 -27.83 28.33
C GLU A 248 -5.66 -27.42 27.69
N VAL A 249 -5.47 -26.18 27.22
CA VAL A 249 -4.13 -25.76 26.77
C VAL A 249 -3.87 -24.29 27.03
N LEU A 250 -3.79 -23.85 28.29
CA LEU A 250 -3.07 -22.62 28.70
C LEU A 250 -3.09 -22.45 30.23
N SER A 251 -2.20 -23.17 30.92
CA SER A 251 -1.79 -22.82 32.28
C SER A 251 -0.59 -21.86 32.21
N PRO A 252 -0.58 -20.72 32.93
CA PRO A 252 0.52 -19.77 32.88
C PRO A 252 1.76 -20.31 33.61
N LEU A 253 2.94 -20.11 33.02
CA LEU A 253 4.23 -20.33 33.68
C LEU A 253 4.34 -19.44 34.92
N THR A 254 4.32 -20.05 36.10
CA THR A 254 4.70 -19.41 37.35
C THR A 254 6.22 -19.22 37.39
N THR A 255 6.67 -17.98 37.42
CA THR A 255 8.06 -17.60 37.70
C THR A 255 8.41 -17.91 39.16
N GLN A 256 9.28 -18.88 39.40
CA GLN A 256 9.92 -19.08 40.71
C GLN A 256 11.13 -18.14 40.87
N PRO A 257 11.33 -17.52 42.05
CA PRO A 257 12.56 -16.79 42.37
C PRO A 257 13.70 -17.78 42.72
N PRO A 258 14.98 -17.35 42.59
CA PRO A 258 16.13 -18.26 42.69
C PRO A 258 16.40 -18.70 44.14
N ALA A 259 16.75 -19.98 44.31
CA ALA A 259 17.12 -20.57 45.58
C ALA A 259 18.54 -20.18 46.02
N GLU A 260 18.65 -19.67 47.25
CA GLU A 260 19.92 -19.45 47.95
C GLU A 260 20.66 -20.79 48.14
N THR A 261 21.87 -20.89 47.59
CA THR A 261 22.75 -22.03 47.83
C THR A 261 23.63 -21.71 49.04
N ASN A 262 23.31 -22.34 50.17
CA ASN A 262 24.10 -22.25 51.39
C ASN A 262 24.53 -23.68 51.77
N GLN A 263 25.75 -24.07 51.41
CA GLN A 263 26.42 -25.22 52.05
C GLN A 263 27.90 -24.92 52.29
N LYS A 264 28.20 -24.65 53.56
CA LYS A 264 29.45 -25.00 54.22
C LYS A 264 29.44 -26.51 54.50
N ARG A 265 30.42 -27.25 53.98
CA ARG A 265 31.35 -28.11 54.70
C ARG A 265 32.18 -28.94 53.74
#